data_AF-A0A0M1JEL8-F1
#
_entry.id   AF-A0A0M1JEL8-F1
#
_cell.length_a   1.000
_cell.length_b   1.000
_cell.length_c   1.000
_cell.angle_alpha   90.00
_cell.angle_beta   90.00
_cell.angle_gamma   90.00
#
_symmetry.space_group_name_H-M   'P 1'
#
loop_
_entity.id
_entity.type
_entity.pdbx_description
1 polymer ?
#
loop_
_entity_poly.entity_id
_entity_poly.type
_entity_poly.pdbx_seq_one_letter_code
_entity_poly.pdbx_strand_id
1 'polypeptide(L)'
;MHPFPIETLIIPSLLIFIVTFIVSLSFTGLFGTSTLVSTLKSGIFLFYYGAIFDGTYTFSDDIVYMEGGHDIIKSGINILDIGSNWDYLAGISHGEHVTYYLYNAFAFYSFGYGYYAPVSLNVVLTVLIAWIGAIVAKREFIFTRNSQIYFFIFLLLHPDILAWSNIMNGKDILVLFLHVILLLSFSLFFEKRWHLGAIIATCGCFVLFYLRFYVPLMFISAFIFSNMSYKQLRTKLPYLLVGLLFAYFLLSRFNSHLVNYIYVLISENFVNPIFGLIRFILTPVPFHTETAYSFLDFPALFHWLMFIPAYLGFRIVSKFRTKFSKFFITYVLVFIALYSVFGKLQGPRHRVQLDYAWAVFQFIGISSILAQGRYVRVTPVFRPYGY
;
A
#
# COMPACT_ATOMS: atom_id res chain seq x y z
N MET A 1 -6.97 22.79 15.01
CA MET A 1 -5.60 22.53 15.50
C MET A 1 -4.70 23.66 15.01
N HIS A 2 -3.49 23.82 15.53
CA HIS A 2 -2.53 24.85 15.08
C HIS A 2 -1.24 24.19 14.58
N PRO A 3 -0.42 24.89 13.77
CA PRO A 3 0.89 24.39 13.38
C PRO A 3 1.74 24.06 14.60
N PHE A 4 2.56 23.02 14.48
CA PHE A 4 3.43 22.58 15.57
C PHE A 4 4.69 23.45 15.65
N PRO A 5 5.23 23.70 16.86
CA PRO A 5 6.50 24.39 17.01
C PRO A 5 7.61 23.70 16.19
N ILE A 6 8.45 24.49 15.53
CA ILE A 6 9.55 23.94 14.71
C ILE A 6 10.43 23.00 15.52
N GLU A 7 10.67 23.32 16.80
CA GLU A 7 11.47 22.53 17.74
C GLU A 7 11.01 21.07 17.85
N THR A 8 9.68 20.82 17.88
CA THR A 8 9.13 19.46 17.96
C THR A 8 9.24 18.69 16.64
N LEU A 9 9.41 19.41 15.52
CA LEU A 9 9.50 18.84 14.18
C LEU A 9 10.94 18.56 13.73
N ILE A 10 11.95 19.15 14.37
CA ILE A 10 13.37 18.98 13.98
C ILE A 10 13.78 17.50 13.94
N ILE A 11 13.49 16.75 15.01
CA ILE A 11 13.89 15.33 15.11
C ILE A 11 13.20 14.47 14.04
N PRO A 12 11.85 14.50 13.90
CA PRO A 12 11.17 13.78 12.81
C PRO A 12 11.68 14.15 11.41
N SER A 13 11.82 15.45 11.13
CA SER A 13 12.30 15.92 9.82
C SER A 13 13.72 15.48 9.52
N LEU A 14 14.61 15.52 10.51
CA LEU A 14 15.98 15.04 10.37
C LEU A 14 16.03 13.53 10.12
N LEU A 15 15.21 12.74 10.83
CA LEU A 15 15.14 11.31 10.58
C LEU A 15 14.62 10.99 9.17
N ILE A 16 13.55 11.65 8.73
CA ILE A 16 13.02 11.52 7.37
C ILE A 16 14.13 11.82 6.35
N PHE A 17 14.86 12.92 6.55
CA PHE A 17 15.97 13.29 5.68
C PHE A 17 17.07 12.20 5.66
N ILE A 18 17.57 11.79 6.83
CA ILE A 18 18.67 10.83 6.96
C ILE A 18 18.30 9.47 6.34
N VAL A 19 17.13 8.93 6.69
CA VAL A 19 16.69 7.62 6.17
C VAL A 19 16.48 7.69 4.65
N THR A 20 15.81 8.74 4.16
CA THR A 20 15.62 8.93 2.72
C THR A 20 16.96 9.07 2.01
N PHE A 21 17.92 9.78 2.61
CA PHE A 21 19.23 10.04 2.03
C PHE A 21 20.06 8.76 1.95
N ILE A 22 20.17 8.01 3.04
CA ILE A 22 20.96 6.76 3.08
C ILE A 22 20.38 5.73 2.11
N VAL A 23 19.05 5.54 2.10
CA VAL A 23 18.42 4.57 1.19
C VAL A 23 18.54 5.04 -0.26
N SER A 24 18.31 6.33 -0.54
CA SER A 24 18.46 6.86 -1.90
C SER A 24 19.90 6.81 -2.39
N LEU A 25 20.88 7.09 -1.53
CA LEU A 25 22.29 7.06 -1.88
C LEU A 25 22.75 5.64 -2.16
N SER A 26 22.41 4.70 -1.27
CA SER A 26 22.73 3.27 -1.49
C SER A 26 22.04 2.71 -2.73
N PHE A 27 20.83 3.17 -3.05
CA PHE A 27 20.08 2.68 -4.19
C PHE A 27 20.48 3.31 -5.52
N THR A 28 20.74 4.61 -5.56
CA THR A 28 21.03 5.36 -6.80
C THR A 28 22.51 5.54 -7.08
N GLY A 29 23.36 5.58 -6.04
CA GLY A 29 24.77 5.94 -6.13
C GLY A 29 25.02 7.43 -6.43
N LEU A 30 23.97 8.26 -6.48
CA LEU A 30 24.06 9.66 -6.87
C LEU A 30 23.79 10.57 -5.67
N PHE A 31 24.84 11.22 -5.17
CA PHE A 31 24.75 12.12 -4.02
C PHE A 31 23.73 13.24 -4.24
N GLY A 32 23.84 13.99 -5.35
CA GLY A 32 22.95 15.12 -5.64
C GLY A 32 21.47 14.75 -5.70
N THR A 33 21.13 13.66 -6.39
CA THR A 33 19.74 13.15 -6.45
C THR A 33 19.25 12.73 -5.06
N SER A 34 20.09 12.07 -4.28
CA SER A 34 19.74 11.59 -2.94
C SER A 34 19.49 12.76 -1.99
N THR A 35 20.34 13.79 -2.01
CA THR A 35 20.15 15.02 -1.23
C THR A 35 18.87 15.74 -1.65
N LEU A 36 18.63 15.92 -2.95
CA LEU A 36 17.44 16.60 -3.46
C LEU A 36 16.15 15.90 -3.00
N VAL A 37 16.04 14.59 -3.21
CA VAL A 37 14.83 13.84 -2.86
C VAL A 37 14.58 13.81 -1.35
N SER A 38 15.65 13.71 -0.55
CA SER A 38 15.56 13.74 0.92
C SER A 38 15.15 15.11 1.45
N THR A 39 15.67 16.18 0.83
CA THR A 39 15.28 17.56 1.14
C THR A 39 13.82 17.80 0.79
N LEU A 40 13.35 17.33 -0.37
CA LEU A 40 11.96 17.47 -0.78
C LEU A 40 11.02 16.74 0.20
N LYS A 41 11.31 15.48 0.57
CA LYS A 41 10.46 14.73 1.51
C LYS A 41 10.41 15.35 2.90
N SER A 42 11.57 15.64 3.49
CA SER A 42 11.63 16.25 4.83
C SER A 42 11.06 17.67 4.83
N GLY A 43 11.29 18.42 3.75
CA GLY A 43 10.78 19.78 3.55
C GLY A 43 9.26 19.83 3.41
N ILE A 44 8.64 18.92 2.65
CA ILE A 44 7.17 18.82 2.56
C ILE A 44 6.56 18.57 3.94
N PHE A 45 7.08 17.60 4.70
CA PHE A 45 6.62 17.31 6.05
C PHE A 45 6.77 18.51 6.99
N LEU A 46 7.97 19.12 7.02
CA LEU A 46 8.28 20.25 7.89
C LEU A 46 7.41 21.46 7.57
N PHE A 47 7.27 21.78 6.28
CA PHE A 47 6.48 22.91 5.82
C PHE A 47 4.99 22.73 6.13
N TYR A 48 4.45 21.53 5.87
CA TYR A 48 3.05 21.26 6.16
C TYR A 48 2.76 21.35 7.67
N TYR A 49 3.47 20.61 8.51
CA TYR A 49 3.20 20.61 9.96
C TYR A 49 3.66 21.88 10.70
N GLY A 50 4.68 22.58 10.19
CA GLY A 50 5.22 23.78 10.80
C GLY A 50 4.53 25.07 10.38
N ALA A 51 3.87 25.12 9.21
CA ALA A 51 3.27 26.35 8.69
C ALA A 51 1.80 26.23 8.27
N ILE A 52 1.37 25.09 7.71
CA ILE A 52 0.04 24.96 7.09
C ILE A 52 -0.97 24.25 8.01
N PHE A 53 -0.51 23.30 8.82
CA PHE A 53 -1.38 22.40 9.57
C PHE A 53 -2.36 23.13 10.49
N ASP A 54 -3.64 22.97 10.21
CA ASP A 54 -4.77 23.55 10.95
C ASP A 54 -5.76 22.47 11.46
N GLY A 55 -5.53 21.21 11.07
CA GLY A 55 -6.41 20.08 11.37
C GLY A 55 -7.56 19.88 10.37
N THR A 56 -7.62 20.66 9.27
CA THR A 56 -8.69 20.53 8.27
C THR A 56 -8.74 19.14 7.62
N TYR A 57 -7.59 18.46 7.50
CA TYR A 57 -7.46 17.15 6.85
C TYR A 57 -7.39 15.96 7.83
N THR A 58 -7.87 16.13 9.07
CA THR A 58 -7.94 15.02 10.04
C THR A 58 -9.30 14.31 9.98
N PHE A 59 -9.28 12.98 9.91
CA PHE A 59 -10.49 12.16 9.96
C PHE A 59 -10.79 11.67 11.38
N SER A 60 -12.05 11.30 11.62
CA SER A 60 -12.48 10.69 12.88
C SER A 60 -11.62 9.47 13.24
N ASP A 61 -11.37 8.58 12.26
CA ASP A 61 -10.52 7.41 12.44
C ASP A 61 -9.10 7.77 12.88
N ASP A 62 -8.51 8.82 12.31
CA ASP A 62 -7.13 9.22 12.60
C ASP A 62 -6.96 9.65 14.06
N ILE A 63 -7.97 10.33 14.59
CA ILE A 63 -8.02 10.78 15.99
C ILE A 63 -8.18 9.57 16.90
N VAL A 64 -9.11 8.65 16.57
CA VAL A 64 -9.30 7.40 17.32
C VAL A 64 -8.01 6.57 17.37
N TYR A 65 -7.26 6.52 16.28
CA TYR A 65 -5.95 5.84 16.22
C TYR A 65 -4.89 6.51 17.10
N MET A 66 -4.88 7.84 17.11
CA MET A 66 -3.99 8.64 17.94
C MET A 66 -4.29 8.45 19.43
N GLU A 67 -5.57 8.49 19.81
CA GLU A 67 -6.05 8.26 21.19
C GLU A 67 -5.75 6.84 21.65
N GLY A 68 -6.03 5.84 20.82
CA GLY A 68 -5.70 4.45 21.11
C GLY A 68 -4.20 4.22 21.33
N GLY A 69 -3.34 4.88 20.54
CA GLY A 69 -1.89 4.85 20.76
C GLY A 69 -1.47 5.52 22.09
N HIS A 70 -2.14 6.60 22.48
CA HIS A 70 -1.90 7.29 23.74
C HIS A 70 -2.30 6.45 24.96
N ASP A 71 -3.45 5.78 24.88
CA ASP A 71 -3.96 4.92 25.94
C ASP A 71 -3.04 3.73 26.20
N ILE A 72 -2.44 3.16 25.14
CA ILE A 72 -1.42 2.11 25.27
C ILE A 72 -0.20 2.61 26.05
N ILE A 73 0.30 3.82 25.73
CA ILE A 73 1.47 4.41 26.42
C ILE A 73 1.13 4.72 27.88
N LYS A 74 -0.03 5.32 28.14
CA LYS A 74 -0.50 5.64 29.50
C LYS A 74 -0.64 4.39 30.36
N SER A 75 -0.99 3.26 29.75
CA SER A 75 -1.11 1.98 30.43
C SER A 75 0.24 1.35 30.78
N GLY A 76 1.36 1.96 30.39
CA GLY A 76 2.71 1.45 30.64
C GLY A 76 3.07 0.21 29.82
N ILE A 77 2.30 -0.11 28.77
CA ILE A 77 2.54 -1.27 27.93
C ILE A 77 3.68 -0.95 26.96
N ASN A 78 4.78 -1.70 27.07
CA ASN A 78 5.90 -1.62 26.15
C ASN A 78 5.75 -2.63 25.00
N ILE A 79 6.56 -2.47 23.95
CA ILE A 79 6.58 -3.38 22.78
C ILE A 79 6.91 -4.83 23.19
N LEU A 80 7.71 -5.00 24.24
CA LEU A 80 8.09 -6.31 24.76
C LEU A 80 6.94 -7.02 25.50
N ASP A 81 5.98 -6.25 26.02
CA ASP A 81 4.89 -6.74 26.86
C ASP A 81 3.57 -6.91 26.07
N ILE A 82 3.60 -6.76 24.74
CA ILE A 82 2.41 -6.87 23.88
C ILE A 82 1.74 -8.24 24.04
N GLY A 83 2.53 -9.31 24.13
CA GLY A 83 2.02 -10.67 24.22
C GLY A 83 1.24 -10.94 25.51
N SER A 84 1.75 -10.47 26.65
CA SER A 84 1.09 -10.62 27.96
C SER A 84 -0.13 -9.74 28.13
N ASN A 85 -0.22 -8.64 27.38
CA ASN A 85 -1.31 -7.66 27.46
C ASN A 85 -2.27 -7.74 26.26
N TRP A 86 -2.25 -8.84 25.50
CA TRP A 86 -3.00 -8.95 24.26
C TRP A 86 -4.52 -8.76 24.44
N ASP A 87 -5.11 -9.33 25.48
CA ASP A 87 -6.56 -9.22 25.74
C ASP A 87 -6.98 -7.78 26.05
N TYR A 88 -6.12 -7.04 26.77
CA TYR A 88 -6.34 -5.62 27.04
C TYR A 88 -6.24 -4.79 25.75
N LEU A 89 -5.20 -5.02 24.94
CA LEU A 89 -4.99 -4.34 23.66
C LEU A 89 -6.15 -4.61 22.68
N ALA A 90 -6.62 -5.85 22.61
CA ALA A 90 -7.79 -6.23 21.82
C ALA A 90 -9.07 -5.59 22.38
N GLY A 91 -9.17 -5.42 23.70
CA GLY A 91 -10.29 -4.74 24.36
C GLY A 91 -10.41 -3.26 23.97
N ILE A 92 -9.32 -2.49 24.05
CA ILE A 92 -9.31 -1.05 23.71
C ILE A 92 -9.72 -0.82 22.26
N SER A 93 -9.25 -1.67 21.36
CA SER A 93 -9.50 -1.50 19.92
C SER A 93 -10.82 -2.15 19.47
N HIS A 94 -11.60 -2.73 20.39
CA HIS A 94 -12.74 -3.59 20.08
C HIS A 94 -12.41 -4.73 19.09
N GLY A 95 -11.16 -5.21 19.12
CA GLY A 95 -10.62 -6.24 18.23
C GLY A 95 -10.21 -5.75 16.84
N GLU A 96 -10.51 -4.50 16.48
CA GLU A 96 -10.18 -3.93 15.18
C GLU A 96 -8.98 -2.99 15.27
N HIS A 97 -8.10 -3.01 14.28
CA HIS A 97 -7.02 -2.00 14.12
C HIS A 97 -5.99 -1.94 15.26
N VAL A 98 -5.94 -2.94 16.16
CA VAL A 98 -4.93 -3.07 17.24
C VAL A 98 -3.52 -2.71 16.76
N THR A 99 -3.11 -3.28 15.62
CA THR A 99 -1.77 -3.06 15.08
C THR A 99 -1.49 -1.60 14.73
N TYR A 100 -2.51 -0.83 14.34
CA TYR A 100 -2.33 0.58 14.05
C TYR A 100 -2.26 1.43 15.33
N TYR A 101 -2.89 0.99 16.43
CA TYR A 101 -2.74 1.66 17.72
C TYR A 101 -1.31 1.46 18.24
N LEU A 102 -0.79 0.23 18.10
CA LEU A 102 0.61 -0.09 18.39
C LEU A 102 1.58 0.71 17.50
N TYR A 103 1.24 0.91 16.22
CA TYR A 103 2.00 1.75 15.31
C TYR A 103 2.07 3.21 15.79
N ASN A 104 0.93 3.76 16.26
CA ASN A 104 0.86 5.10 16.83
C ASN A 104 1.66 5.21 18.13
N ALA A 105 1.52 4.24 19.03
CA ALA A 105 2.29 4.19 20.28
C ALA A 105 3.80 4.18 19.99
N PHE A 106 4.26 3.34 19.07
CA PHE A 106 5.67 3.31 18.67
C PHE A 106 6.14 4.66 18.07
N ALA A 107 5.28 5.31 17.28
CA ALA A 107 5.59 6.64 16.74
C ALA A 107 5.73 7.70 17.86
N PHE A 108 4.85 7.70 18.86
CA PHE A 108 4.97 8.62 19.98
C PHE A 108 6.22 8.36 20.84
N TYR A 109 6.59 7.09 21.06
CA TYR A 109 7.85 6.77 21.71
C TYR A 109 9.07 7.30 20.94
N SER A 110 8.99 7.31 19.60
CA SER A 110 10.11 7.70 18.74
C SER A 110 10.22 9.22 18.54
N PHE A 111 9.09 9.93 18.49
CA PHE A 111 9.04 11.33 18.04
C PHE A 111 8.38 12.30 19.03
N GLY A 112 7.92 11.79 20.17
CA GLY A 112 7.12 12.55 21.13
C GLY A 112 5.62 12.53 20.79
N TYR A 113 4.83 13.07 21.72
CA TYR A 113 3.38 13.11 21.58
C TYR A 113 2.93 14.22 20.63
N GLY A 114 2.26 13.84 19.55
CA GLY A 114 1.68 14.77 18.60
C GLY A 114 1.19 14.08 17.33
N TYR A 115 0.22 14.69 16.63
CA TYR A 115 -0.35 14.13 15.39
C TYR A 115 0.73 13.94 14.30
N TYR A 116 1.78 14.77 14.30
CA TYR A 116 2.90 14.67 13.37
C TYR A 116 3.73 13.39 13.52
N ALA A 117 3.72 12.75 14.71
CA ALA A 117 4.57 11.61 15.02
C ALA A 117 4.25 10.37 14.15
N PRO A 118 3.03 9.81 14.15
CA PRO A 118 2.72 8.67 13.28
C PRO A 118 2.83 9.02 11.80
N VAL A 119 2.62 10.28 11.42
CA VAL A 119 2.78 10.74 10.04
C VAL A 119 4.25 10.75 9.61
N SER A 120 5.18 11.17 10.46
CA SER A 120 6.61 11.05 10.16
C SER A 120 7.04 9.60 9.93
N LEU A 121 6.47 8.65 10.67
CA LEU A 121 6.71 7.22 10.46
C LEU A 121 6.11 6.75 9.13
N ASN A 122 4.95 7.25 8.72
CA ASN A 122 4.38 7.00 7.40
C ASN A 122 5.32 7.50 6.29
N VAL A 123 5.88 8.71 6.41
CA VAL A 123 6.86 9.25 5.44
C VAL A 123 8.08 8.34 5.34
N VAL A 124 8.66 7.91 6.47
CA VAL A 124 9.78 6.96 6.49
C VAL A 124 9.40 5.64 5.82
N LEU A 125 8.20 5.14 6.08
CA LEU A 125 7.71 3.89 5.50
C LEU A 125 7.61 3.96 3.97
N THR A 126 7.31 5.12 3.38
CA THR A 126 7.31 5.29 1.92
C THR A 126 8.67 5.07 1.27
N VAL A 127 9.77 5.29 2.00
CA VAL A 127 11.13 4.99 1.52
C VAL A 127 11.30 3.48 1.35
N LEU A 128 10.80 2.69 2.30
CA LEU A 128 10.81 1.22 2.23
C LEU A 128 9.89 0.70 1.14
N ILE A 129 8.70 1.30 0.97
CA ILE A 129 7.78 0.99 -0.14
C ILE A 129 8.48 1.18 -1.48
N ALA A 130 9.13 2.32 -1.70
CA ALA A 130 9.84 2.61 -2.94
C ALA A 130 11.01 1.64 -3.16
N TRP A 131 11.80 1.36 -2.12
CA TRP A 131 12.95 0.46 -2.21
C TRP A 131 12.55 -0.97 -2.57
N ILE A 132 11.62 -1.55 -1.81
CA ILE A 132 11.15 -2.93 -2.04
C ILE A 132 10.38 -3.00 -3.35
N GLY A 133 9.52 -2.02 -3.62
CA GLY A 133 8.77 -1.91 -4.88
C GLY A 133 9.69 -1.89 -6.09
N ALA A 134 10.79 -1.14 -6.05
CA ALA A 134 11.77 -1.14 -7.13
C ALA A 134 12.55 -2.45 -7.26
N ILE A 135 12.75 -3.21 -6.18
CA ILE A 135 13.30 -4.57 -6.24
C ILE A 135 12.32 -5.52 -6.94
N VAL A 136 11.04 -5.51 -6.54
CA VAL A 136 9.98 -6.31 -7.17
C VAL A 136 9.86 -5.97 -8.65
N ALA A 137 9.83 -4.68 -8.99
CA ALA A 137 9.70 -4.25 -10.38
C ALA A 137 10.89 -4.70 -11.26
N LYS A 138 12.12 -4.64 -10.73
CA LYS A 138 13.30 -5.17 -11.44
C LYS A 138 13.22 -6.67 -11.69
N ARG A 139 12.78 -7.44 -10.69
CA ARG A 139 12.64 -8.90 -10.81
C ARG A 139 11.59 -9.29 -11.84
N GLU A 140 10.44 -8.63 -11.81
CA GLU A 140 9.24 -9.13 -12.48
C GLU A 140 8.90 -8.41 -13.80
N PHE A 141 9.39 -7.18 -14.01
CA PHE A 141 9.05 -6.35 -15.17
C PHE A 141 10.24 -6.00 -16.06
N ILE A 142 11.37 -6.74 -15.93
CA ILE A 142 12.55 -6.63 -16.80
C ILE A 142 13.16 -5.21 -16.77
N PHE A 143 13.15 -4.54 -15.62
CA PHE A 143 13.74 -3.20 -15.54
C PHE A 143 15.27 -3.30 -15.62
N THR A 144 15.87 -2.49 -16.49
CA THR A 144 17.31 -2.22 -16.45
C THR A 144 17.68 -1.56 -15.12
N ARG A 145 18.97 -1.53 -14.77
CA ARG A 145 19.43 -0.83 -13.55
C ARG A 145 19.00 0.63 -13.53
N ASN A 146 19.09 1.33 -14.65
CA ASN A 146 18.69 2.73 -14.75
C ASN A 146 17.17 2.89 -14.62
N SER A 147 16.39 2.04 -15.32
CA SER A 147 14.92 2.03 -15.18
C SER A 147 14.48 1.75 -13.74
N GLN A 148 15.19 0.87 -13.03
CA GLN A 148 14.95 0.59 -11.62
C GLN A 148 15.20 1.84 -10.75
N ILE A 149 16.30 2.56 -10.98
CA ILE A 149 16.64 3.79 -10.25
C ILE A 149 15.57 4.87 -10.51
N TYR A 150 15.18 5.07 -11.76
CA TYR A 150 14.13 6.04 -12.10
C TYR A 150 12.77 5.65 -11.52
N PHE A 151 12.43 4.36 -11.53
CA PHE A 151 11.19 3.89 -10.91
C PHE A 151 11.20 4.05 -9.39
N PHE A 152 12.34 3.82 -8.73
CA PHE A 152 12.50 4.10 -7.31
C PHE A 152 12.22 5.58 -7.00
N ILE A 153 12.83 6.50 -7.75
CA ILE A 153 12.61 7.94 -7.58
C ILE A 153 11.15 8.30 -7.89
N PHE A 154 10.58 7.71 -8.94
CA PHE A 154 9.18 7.91 -9.33
C PHE A 154 8.20 7.48 -8.22
N LEU A 155 8.41 6.31 -7.61
CA LEU A 155 7.60 5.86 -6.47
C LEU A 155 7.78 6.77 -5.25
N LEU A 156 9.03 7.15 -4.97
CA LEU A 156 9.37 7.95 -3.79
C LEU A 156 8.74 9.35 -3.84
N LEU A 157 8.56 9.88 -5.04
CA LEU A 157 7.96 11.18 -5.34
C LEU A 157 6.55 11.08 -5.97
N HIS A 158 5.91 9.92 -5.93
CA HIS A 158 4.59 9.75 -6.52
C HIS A 158 3.57 10.64 -5.78
N PRO A 159 2.83 11.54 -6.45
CA PRO A 159 1.98 12.53 -5.79
C PRO A 159 0.96 11.94 -4.81
N ASP A 160 0.27 10.85 -5.19
CA ASP A 160 -0.69 10.18 -4.28
C ASP A 160 0.01 9.67 -3.01
N ILE A 161 1.14 8.96 -3.15
CA ILE A 161 1.88 8.40 -2.02
C ILE A 161 2.43 9.51 -1.12
N LEU A 162 2.92 10.62 -1.70
CA LEU A 162 3.37 11.78 -0.95
C LEU A 162 2.23 12.40 -0.14
N ALA A 163 1.08 12.64 -0.75
CA ALA A 163 -0.08 13.23 -0.10
C ALA A 163 -0.55 12.37 1.09
N TRP A 164 -0.78 11.07 0.87
CA TRP A 164 -1.25 10.17 1.92
C TRP A 164 -0.24 9.95 3.04
N SER A 165 1.06 10.07 2.77
CA SER A 165 2.11 9.88 3.79
C SER A 165 2.46 11.12 4.59
N ASN A 166 2.17 12.33 4.10
CA ASN A 166 2.59 13.58 4.75
C ASN A 166 1.45 14.34 5.44
N ILE A 167 0.18 14.05 5.13
CA ILE A 167 -0.92 14.93 5.54
C ILE A 167 -1.74 14.37 6.69
N MET A 168 -1.99 13.05 6.69
CA MET A 168 -2.86 12.42 7.67
C MET A 168 -2.24 11.19 8.33
N ASN A 169 -2.73 10.89 9.53
CA ASN A 169 -2.42 9.68 10.29
C ASN A 169 -3.28 8.48 9.82
N GLY A 170 -3.17 8.15 8.54
CA GLY A 170 -3.90 7.04 7.93
C GLY A 170 -3.10 5.74 7.94
N LYS A 171 -3.75 4.63 8.32
CA LYS A 171 -3.19 3.27 8.21
C LYS A 171 -2.88 2.82 6.78
N ASP A 172 -3.32 3.57 5.79
CA ASP A 172 -3.30 3.15 4.39
C ASP A 172 -1.88 3.07 3.81
N ILE A 173 -0.93 3.87 4.29
CA ILE A 173 0.49 3.73 3.93
C ILE A 173 1.09 2.45 4.49
N LEU A 174 0.76 2.08 5.74
CA LEU A 174 1.16 0.79 6.31
C LEU A 174 0.54 -0.39 5.54
N VAL A 175 -0.72 -0.28 5.15
CA VAL A 175 -1.39 -1.27 4.32
C VAL A 175 -0.72 -1.37 2.94
N LEU A 176 -0.36 -0.26 2.30
CA LEU A 176 0.35 -0.23 1.02
C LEU A 176 1.74 -0.89 1.15
N PHE A 177 2.47 -0.64 2.23
CA PHE A 177 3.72 -1.34 2.52
C PHE A 177 3.51 -2.85 2.59
N LEU A 178 2.49 -3.30 3.32
CA LEU A 178 2.18 -4.73 3.43
C LEU A 178 1.76 -5.34 2.08
N HIS A 179 1.08 -4.59 1.20
CA HIS A 179 0.80 -5.03 -0.16
C HIS A 179 2.08 -5.26 -0.95
N VAL A 180 3.04 -4.33 -0.90
CA VAL A 180 4.34 -4.47 -1.58
C VAL A 180 5.14 -5.64 -1.02
N ILE A 181 5.09 -5.86 0.30
CA ILE A 181 5.69 -7.03 0.96
C ILE A 181 5.05 -8.35 0.49
N LEU A 182 3.71 -8.41 0.39
CA LEU A 182 3.01 -9.58 -0.14
C LEU A 182 3.36 -9.82 -1.61
N LEU A 183 3.45 -8.78 -2.43
CA LEU A 183 3.91 -8.90 -3.82
C LEU A 183 5.34 -9.44 -3.90
N LEU A 184 6.25 -8.99 -3.02
CA LEU A 184 7.60 -9.57 -2.91
C LEU A 184 7.55 -11.06 -2.52
N SER A 185 6.69 -11.43 -1.59
CA SER A 185 6.50 -12.84 -1.20
C SER A 185 6.07 -13.70 -2.40
N PHE A 186 5.09 -13.26 -3.18
CA PHE A 186 4.65 -13.98 -4.38
C PHE A 186 5.75 -14.02 -5.47
N SER A 187 6.51 -12.95 -5.64
CA SER A 187 7.71 -12.93 -6.51
C SER A 187 8.70 -14.03 -6.10
N LEU A 188 9.08 -14.07 -4.81
CA LEU A 188 9.97 -15.10 -4.27
C LEU A 188 9.41 -16.53 -4.41
N PHE A 189 8.10 -16.69 -4.22
CA PHE A 189 7.41 -17.96 -4.40
C PHE A 189 7.54 -18.46 -5.85
N PHE A 190 7.33 -17.59 -6.85
CA PHE A 190 7.48 -17.97 -8.27
C PHE A 190 8.94 -18.25 -8.66
N GLU A 191 9.92 -17.66 -7.96
CA GLU A 191 11.36 -17.93 -8.09
C GLU A 191 11.81 -19.23 -7.35
N LYS A 192 10.87 -20.07 -6.89
CA LYS A 192 11.14 -21.30 -6.11
C LYS A 192 11.74 -21.08 -4.72
N ARG A 193 11.80 -19.84 -4.22
CA ARG A 193 12.22 -19.50 -2.84
C ARG A 193 11.01 -19.50 -1.89
N TRP A 194 10.23 -20.57 -1.94
CA TRP A 194 8.89 -20.65 -1.34
C TRP A 194 8.91 -20.52 0.19
N HIS A 195 9.96 -21.02 0.88
CA HIS A 195 10.08 -20.91 2.34
C HIS A 195 10.18 -19.44 2.79
N LEU A 196 11.03 -18.65 2.12
CA LEU A 196 11.21 -17.24 2.43
C LEU A 196 9.95 -16.45 2.05
N GLY A 197 9.36 -16.76 0.89
CA GLY A 197 8.06 -16.20 0.50
C GLY A 197 6.99 -16.49 1.56
N ALA A 198 6.88 -17.73 2.03
CA ALA A 198 5.88 -18.13 3.03
C ALA A 198 6.08 -17.41 4.37
N ILE A 199 7.31 -17.29 4.88
CA ILE A 199 7.60 -16.54 6.12
C ILE A 199 7.14 -15.08 5.98
N ILE A 200 7.53 -14.42 4.89
CA ILE A 200 7.17 -13.03 4.63
C ILE A 200 5.65 -12.88 4.49
N ALA A 201 4.98 -13.79 3.76
CA ALA A 201 3.53 -13.79 3.63
C ALA A 201 2.82 -13.98 4.96
N THR A 202 3.26 -14.93 5.79
CA THR A 202 2.66 -15.18 7.10
C THR A 202 2.75 -13.96 8.00
N CYS A 203 3.93 -13.34 8.09
CA CYS A 203 4.11 -12.10 8.85
C CYS A 203 3.23 -10.96 8.30
N GLY A 204 3.23 -10.75 6.98
CA GLY A 204 2.43 -9.70 6.34
C GLY A 204 0.92 -9.91 6.51
N CYS A 205 0.45 -11.14 6.32
CA CYS A 205 -0.95 -11.53 6.49
C CYS A 205 -1.39 -11.42 7.95
N PHE A 206 -0.54 -11.75 8.92
CA PHE A 206 -0.84 -11.58 10.34
C PHE A 206 -1.09 -10.11 10.68
N VAL A 207 -0.21 -9.21 10.24
CA VAL A 207 -0.40 -7.76 10.45
C VAL A 207 -1.65 -7.26 9.71
N LEU A 208 -1.84 -7.68 8.47
CA LEU A 208 -3.01 -7.30 7.67
C LEU A 208 -4.33 -7.83 8.24
N PHE A 209 -4.32 -8.97 8.93
CA PHE A 209 -5.52 -9.51 9.56
C PHE A 209 -6.18 -8.48 10.50
N TYR A 210 -5.37 -7.79 11.29
CA TYR A 210 -5.85 -6.77 12.24
C TYR A 210 -6.03 -5.38 11.61
N LEU A 211 -5.45 -5.11 10.44
CA LEU A 211 -5.62 -3.83 9.73
C LEU A 211 -6.75 -3.84 8.70
N ARG A 212 -6.74 -4.85 7.83
CA ARG A 212 -7.60 -5.05 6.65
C ARG A 212 -7.71 -6.56 6.36
N PHE A 213 -8.54 -7.27 7.13
CA PHE A 213 -8.66 -8.73 7.06
C PHE A 213 -9.00 -9.28 5.65
N TYR A 214 -9.68 -8.50 4.80
CA TYR A 214 -10.06 -8.91 3.45
C TYR A 214 -8.88 -8.91 2.46
N VAL A 215 -7.79 -8.17 2.75
CA VAL A 215 -6.65 -8.04 1.84
C VAL A 215 -5.96 -9.40 1.60
N PRO A 216 -5.59 -10.18 2.62
CA PRO A 216 -5.06 -11.53 2.43
C PRO A 216 -5.97 -12.42 1.56
N LEU A 217 -7.29 -12.35 1.78
CA LEU A 217 -8.26 -13.10 0.97
C LEU A 217 -8.23 -12.68 -0.51
N MET A 218 -8.09 -11.39 -0.80
CA MET A 218 -7.99 -10.90 -2.18
C MET A 218 -6.69 -11.34 -2.86
N PHE A 219 -5.56 -11.37 -2.15
CA PHE A 219 -4.30 -11.93 -2.67
C PHE A 219 -4.43 -13.42 -2.99
N ILE A 220 -5.04 -14.20 -2.09
CA ILE A 220 -5.29 -15.64 -2.30
C ILE A 220 -6.22 -15.84 -3.50
N SER A 221 -7.29 -15.07 -3.59
CA SER A 221 -8.25 -15.11 -4.71
C SER A 221 -7.56 -14.80 -6.03
N ALA A 222 -6.74 -13.75 -6.07
CA ALA A 222 -5.95 -13.39 -7.24
C ALA A 222 -4.95 -14.49 -7.64
N PHE A 223 -4.31 -15.13 -6.67
CA PHE A 223 -3.42 -16.25 -6.90
C PHE A 223 -4.14 -17.46 -7.49
N ILE A 224 -5.31 -17.81 -6.96
CA ILE A 224 -6.16 -18.90 -7.47
C ILE A 224 -6.59 -18.57 -8.91
N PHE A 225 -7.24 -17.43 -9.13
CA PHE A 225 -7.77 -17.05 -10.44
C PHE A 225 -6.69 -16.94 -11.52
N SER A 226 -5.52 -16.36 -11.20
CA SER A 226 -4.41 -16.25 -12.16
C SER A 226 -3.81 -17.60 -12.55
N ASN A 227 -4.02 -18.63 -11.72
CA ASN A 227 -3.54 -19.99 -11.93
C ASN A 227 -4.63 -20.96 -12.38
N MET A 228 -5.90 -20.56 -12.48
CA MET A 228 -6.96 -21.39 -13.02
C MET A 228 -6.79 -21.57 -14.54
N SER A 229 -5.92 -22.49 -14.95
CA SER A 229 -6.00 -23.12 -16.26
C SER A 229 -6.86 -24.37 -16.11
N TYR A 230 -7.89 -24.51 -16.96
CA TYR A 230 -8.86 -25.61 -16.91
C TYR A 230 -8.20 -27.00 -16.83
N LYS A 231 -7.02 -27.18 -17.45
CA LYS A 231 -6.27 -28.44 -17.47
C LYS A 231 -5.48 -28.76 -16.18
N GLN A 232 -5.34 -27.83 -15.24
CA GLN A 232 -4.48 -27.98 -14.05
C GLN A 232 -5.25 -27.82 -12.72
N LEU A 233 -6.57 -27.87 -12.74
CA LEU A 233 -7.39 -27.65 -11.54
C LEU A 233 -7.09 -28.68 -10.43
N ARG A 234 -6.83 -29.94 -10.82
CA ARG A 234 -6.59 -31.06 -9.88
C ARG A 234 -5.31 -30.90 -9.06
N THR A 235 -4.24 -30.35 -9.63
CA THR A 235 -2.98 -30.07 -8.91
C THR A 235 -3.04 -28.79 -8.09
N LYS A 236 -4.09 -27.97 -8.28
CA LYS A 236 -4.26 -26.67 -7.61
C LYS A 236 -5.34 -26.67 -6.54
N LEU A 237 -6.09 -27.77 -6.42
CA LEU A 237 -7.09 -28.03 -5.38
C LEU A 237 -6.57 -27.80 -3.95
N PRO A 238 -5.32 -28.17 -3.58
CA PRO A 238 -4.81 -27.94 -2.23
C PRO A 238 -4.75 -26.47 -1.85
N TYR A 239 -4.37 -25.58 -2.78
CA TYR A 239 -4.32 -24.14 -2.51
C TYR A 239 -5.71 -23.54 -2.33
N LEU A 240 -6.68 -24.02 -3.12
CA LEU A 240 -8.07 -23.62 -2.99
C LEU A 240 -8.67 -24.12 -1.67
N LEU A 241 -8.32 -25.33 -1.24
CA LEU A 241 -8.69 -25.88 0.08
C LEU A 241 -8.07 -25.08 1.22
N VAL A 242 -6.79 -24.70 1.15
CA VAL A 242 -6.16 -23.84 2.18
C VAL A 242 -6.83 -22.47 2.23
N GLY A 243 -7.13 -21.87 1.07
CA GLY A 243 -7.87 -20.61 1.00
C GLY A 243 -9.29 -20.70 1.58
N LEU A 244 -10.01 -21.79 1.28
CA LEU A 244 -11.34 -22.07 1.84
C LEU A 244 -11.29 -22.39 3.33
N LEU A 245 -10.27 -23.10 3.82
CA LEU A 245 -10.08 -23.37 5.24
C LEU A 245 -9.75 -22.09 6.00
N PHE A 246 -8.95 -21.20 5.41
CA PHE A 246 -8.68 -19.89 5.99
C PHE A 246 -9.94 -19.00 6.00
N ALA A 247 -10.70 -18.98 4.90
CA ALA A 247 -11.99 -18.28 4.84
C ALA A 247 -13.01 -18.88 5.83
N TYR A 248 -13.03 -20.20 5.98
CA TYR A 248 -13.87 -20.89 6.96
C TYR A 248 -13.43 -20.58 8.39
N PHE A 249 -12.14 -20.58 8.69
CA PHE A 249 -11.61 -20.17 9.99
C PHE A 249 -12.00 -18.74 10.35
N LEU A 250 -11.95 -17.84 9.36
CA LEU A 250 -12.48 -16.49 9.51
C LEU A 250 -13.97 -16.52 9.83
N LEU A 251 -14.77 -17.18 8.99
CA LEU A 251 -16.23 -17.29 9.18
C LEU A 251 -16.63 -18.03 10.46
N SER A 252 -15.79 -18.92 11.00
CA SER A 252 -16.08 -19.65 12.23
C SER A 252 -15.69 -18.86 13.48
N ARG A 253 -14.71 -17.96 13.36
CA ARG A 253 -14.39 -17.00 14.43
C ARG A 253 -15.49 -15.95 14.60
N PHE A 254 -16.20 -15.61 13.52
CA PHE A 254 -17.28 -14.65 13.51
C PHE A 254 -18.64 -15.37 13.50
N ASN A 255 -19.36 -15.34 14.63
CA ASN A 255 -20.64 -16.03 14.88
C ASN A 255 -21.67 -15.92 13.73
N SER A 256 -22.68 -16.81 13.66
CA SER A 256 -23.72 -16.85 12.62
C SER A 256 -24.46 -15.52 12.39
N HIS A 257 -24.53 -14.65 13.40
CA HIS A 257 -25.02 -13.27 13.29
C HIS A 257 -24.24 -12.42 12.29
N LEU A 258 -22.95 -12.70 12.08
CA LEU A 258 -22.09 -11.96 11.16
C LEU A 258 -22.37 -12.32 9.70
N VAL A 259 -22.82 -13.55 9.40
CA VAL A 259 -23.25 -13.91 8.04
C VAL A 259 -24.49 -13.11 7.64
N ASN A 260 -25.46 -12.99 8.56
CA ASN A 260 -26.64 -12.14 8.35
C ASN A 260 -26.24 -10.66 8.25
N TYR A 261 -25.33 -10.19 9.10
CA TYR A 261 -24.81 -8.82 9.02
C TYR A 261 -24.11 -8.55 7.68
N ILE A 262 -23.24 -9.47 7.20
CA ILE A 262 -22.59 -9.36 5.89
C ILE A 262 -23.64 -9.35 4.79
N TYR A 263 -24.65 -10.23 4.85
CA TYR A 263 -25.71 -10.25 3.84
C TYR A 263 -26.46 -8.91 3.77
N VAL A 264 -26.87 -8.38 4.94
CA VAL A 264 -27.52 -7.06 5.04
C VAL A 264 -26.58 -5.97 4.52
N LEU A 265 -25.32 -5.94 4.96
CA LEU A 265 -24.33 -4.95 4.54
C LEU A 265 -24.06 -5.00 3.03
N ILE A 266 -23.95 -6.20 2.45
CA ILE A 266 -23.84 -6.38 1.00
C ILE A 266 -25.10 -5.82 0.35
N SER A 267 -26.28 -6.24 0.78
CA SER A 267 -27.54 -5.82 0.16
C SER A 267 -27.77 -4.30 0.21
N GLU A 268 -27.39 -3.64 1.30
CA GLU A 268 -27.55 -2.20 1.49
C GLU A 268 -26.50 -1.35 0.74
N ASN A 269 -25.29 -1.88 0.57
CA ASN A 269 -24.17 -1.13 -0.01
C ASN A 269 -23.81 -1.59 -1.43
N PHE A 270 -24.55 -2.55 -1.99
CA PHE A 270 -24.36 -3.04 -3.35
C PHE A 270 -24.73 -1.94 -4.35
N VAL A 271 -23.78 -1.60 -5.21
CA VAL A 271 -23.99 -0.65 -6.31
C VAL A 271 -23.82 -1.40 -7.63
N ASN A 272 -24.39 -0.85 -8.71
CA ASN A 272 -24.17 -1.36 -10.06
C ASN A 272 -22.65 -1.51 -10.34
N PRO A 273 -22.13 -2.74 -10.51
CA PRO A 273 -20.69 -2.98 -10.60
C PRO A 273 -20.03 -2.31 -11.81
N ILE A 274 -20.76 -2.10 -12.91
CA ILE A 274 -20.22 -1.44 -14.12
C ILE A 274 -19.98 0.04 -13.82
N PHE A 275 -20.95 0.71 -13.21
CA PHE A 275 -20.81 2.10 -12.80
C PHE A 275 -19.73 2.24 -11.72
N GLY A 276 -19.73 1.34 -10.74
CA GLY A 276 -18.72 1.31 -9.68
C GLY A 276 -17.30 1.09 -10.20
N LEU A 277 -17.12 0.29 -11.26
CA LEU A 277 -15.82 0.05 -11.88
C LEU A 277 -15.27 1.32 -12.51
N ILE A 278 -16.08 2.03 -13.31
CA ILE A 278 -15.68 3.29 -13.93
C ILE A 278 -15.36 4.32 -12.86
N ARG A 279 -16.25 4.45 -11.86
CA ARG A 279 -16.08 5.38 -10.75
C ARG A 279 -14.80 5.10 -9.96
N PHE A 280 -14.56 3.86 -9.55
CA PHE A 280 -13.39 3.52 -8.73
C PHE A 280 -12.07 3.80 -9.46
N ILE A 281 -11.97 3.44 -10.75
CA ILE A 281 -10.76 3.66 -11.55
C ILE A 281 -10.44 5.16 -11.69
N LEU A 282 -11.48 6.00 -11.81
CA LEU A 282 -11.36 7.44 -12.02
C LEU A 282 -11.42 8.27 -10.72
N THR A 283 -11.55 7.64 -9.55
CA THR A 283 -11.56 8.32 -8.26
C THR A 283 -10.13 8.54 -7.74
N PRO A 284 -9.80 9.70 -7.12
CA PRO A 284 -10.63 10.88 -6.96
C PRO A 284 -10.82 11.67 -8.26
N VAL A 285 -11.93 12.39 -8.36
CA VAL A 285 -12.15 13.39 -9.40
C VAL A 285 -11.45 14.69 -8.95
N PRO A 286 -10.55 15.27 -9.75
CA PRO A 286 -9.80 16.46 -9.36
C PRO A 286 -10.73 17.63 -9.04
N PHE A 287 -10.48 18.33 -7.92
CA PHE A 287 -11.21 19.54 -7.50
C PHE A 287 -12.70 19.33 -7.19
N HIS A 288 -13.12 18.07 -7.05
CA HIS A 288 -14.47 17.67 -6.66
C HIS A 288 -14.45 16.77 -5.42
N THR A 289 -13.34 16.79 -4.69
CA THR A 289 -13.21 16.06 -3.44
C THR A 289 -13.88 16.84 -2.31
N GLU A 290 -14.35 16.14 -1.28
CA GLU A 290 -14.83 16.78 -0.06
C GLU A 290 -13.68 17.55 0.61
N THR A 291 -13.98 18.58 1.41
CA THR A 291 -12.96 19.43 2.05
C THR A 291 -11.87 18.62 2.76
N ALA A 292 -12.26 17.56 3.48
CA ALA A 292 -11.33 16.67 4.18
C ALA A 292 -10.35 15.93 3.25
N TYR A 293 -10.71 15.76 1.97
CA TYR A 293 -9.92 15.12 0.92
C TYR A 293 -9.32 16.10 -0.09
N SER A 294 -9.50 17.42 0.06
CA SER A 294 -9.02 18.43 -0.91
C SER A 294 -7.50 18.42 -1.11
N PHE A 295 -6.74 17.90 -0.15
CA PHE A 295 -5.31 17.64 -0.31
C PHE A 295 -4.97 16.64 -1.43
N LEU A 296 -5.96 15.89 -1.93
CA LEU A 296 -5.84 14.96 -3.06
C LEU A 296 -6.12 15.60 -4.41
N ASP A 297 -6.51 16.87 -4.50
CA ASP A 297 -6.91 17.46 -5.79
C ASP A 297 -5.77 17.48 -6.82
N PHE A 298 -4.56 17.85 -6.42
CA PHE A 298 -3.38 17.79 -7.31
C PHE A 298 -2.93 16.35 -7.61
N PRO A 299 -2.83 15.44 -6.62
CA PRO A 299 -2.61 14.02 -6.89
C PRO A 299 -3.67 13.39 -7.83
N ALA A 300 -4.94 13.76 -7.68
CA ALA A 300 -6.03 13.34 -8.55
C ALA A 300 -5.79 13.81 -9.99
N LEU A 301 -5.44 15.08 -10.17
CA LEU A 301 -5.12 15.63 -11.49
C LEU A 301 -3.96 14.85 -12.13
N PHE A 302 -2.91 14.57 -11.36
CA PHE A 302 -1.80 13.75 -11.81
C PHE A 302 -2.28 12.35 -12.25
N HIS A 303 -3.06 11.64 -11.42
CA HIS A 303 -3.60 10.33 -11.77
C HIS A 303 -4.39 10.35 -13.08
N TRP A 304 -5.24 11.36 -13.27
CA TRP A 304 -6.04 11.52 -14.48
C TRP A 304 -5.17 11.74 -15.72
N LEU A 305 -4.18 12.63 -15.65
CA LEU A 305 -3.21 12.84 -16.74
C LEU A 305 -2.41 11.56 -17.04
N MET A 306 -2.11 10.80 -15.98
CA MET A 306 -1.35 9.56 -16.03
C MET A 306 -2.19 8.33 -16.42
N PHE A 307 -3.49 8.49 -16.65
CA PHE A 307 -4.39 7.38 -16.96
C PHE A 307 -4.04 6.70 -18.30
N ILE A 308 -3.73 7.47 -19.34
CA ILE A 308 -3.34 6.93 -20.65
C ILE A 308 -2.02 6.13 -20.53
N PRO A 309 -0.93 6.67 -19.94
CA PRO A 309 0.24 5.86 -19.61
C PRO A 309 -0.08 4.61 -18.79
N ALA A 310 -0.91 4.71 -17.75
CA ALA A 310 -1.29 3.56 -16.93
C ALA A 310 -1.98 2.46 -17.77
N TYR A 311 -2.91 2.82 -18.64
CA TYR A 311 -3.56 1.88 -19.53
C TYR A 311 -2.57 1.18 -20.48
N LEU A 312 -1.63 1.94 -21.07
CA LEU A 312 -0.57 1.35 -21.90
C LEU A 312 0.33 0.41 -21.10
N GLY A 313 0.73 0.80 -19.89
CA GLY A 313 1.52 -0.04 -18.98
C GLY A 313 0.80 -1.34 -18.63
N PHE A 314 -0.50 -1.28 -18.31
CA PHE A 314 -1.34 -2.45 -18.09
C PHE A 314 -1.34 -3.39 -19.31
N ARG A 315 -1.50 -2.84 -20.52
CA ARG A 315 -1.42 -3.60 -21.77
C ARG A 315 -0.04 -4.21 -22.02
N ILE A 316 1.04 -3.57 -21.61
CA ILE A 316 2.40 -4.12 -21.74
C ILE A 316 2.63 -5.25 -20.73
N VAL A 317 2.28 -5.04 -19.46
CA VAL A 317 2.43 -6.06 -18.41
C VAL A 317 1.62 -7.32 -18.73
N SER A 318 0.43 -7.16 -19.34
CA SER A 318 -0.41 -8.30 -19.77
C SER A 318 0.24 -9.12 -20.89
N LYS A 319 1.17 -8.54 -21.65
CA LYS A 319 1.93 -9.22 -22.70
C LYS A 319 3.19 -9.92 -22.20
N PHE A 320 3.67 -9.68 -20.98
CA PHE A 320 4.86 -10.38 -20.46
C PHE A 320 4.65 -11.88 -20.27
N ARG A 321 3.39 -12.33 -20.14
CA ARG A 321 2.98 -13.75 -20.01
C ARG A 321 3.66 -14.55 -18.88
N THR A 322 4.37 -13.90 -17.94
CA THR A 322 4.98 -14.57 -16.78
C THR A 322 3.90 -14.97 -15.77
N LYS A 323 4.22 -15.90 -14.86
CA LYS A 323 3.28 -16.29 -13.78
C LYS A 323 2.96 -15.10 -12.88
N PHE A 324 3.98 -14.32 -12.53
CA PHE A 324 3.82 -13.11 -11.72
C PHE A 324 3.01 -12.04 -12.46
N SER A 325 3.26 -11.77 -13.75
CA SER A 325 2.52 -10.72 -14.46
C SER A 325 1.03 -11.04 -14.56
N LYS A 326 0.67 -12.32 -14.76
CA LYS A 326 -0.73 -12.79 -14.70
C LYS A 326 -1.32 -12.58 -13.31
N PHE A 327 -0.61 -13.03 -12.27
CA PHE A 327 -1.02 -12.84 -10.88
C PHE A 327 -1.23 -11.36 -10.55
N PHE A 328 -0.28 -10.50 -10.89
CA PHE A 328 -0.32 -9.07 -10.62
C PHE A 328 -1.53 -8.38 -11.28
N ILE A 329 -1.82 -8.72 -12.54
CA ILE A 329 -3.01 -8.21 -13.22
C ILE A 329 -4.28 -8.71 -12.57
N THR A 330 -4.36 -10.01 -12.28
CA THR A 330 -5.53 -10.58 -11.61
C THR A 330 -5.73 -9.97 -10.23
N TYR A 331 -4.65 -9.68 -9.50
CA TYR A 331 -4.67 -8.96 -8.22
C TYR A 331 -5.32 -7.58 -8.38
N VAL A 332 -4.86 -6.77 -9.33
CA VAL A 332 -5.46 -5.46 -9.59
C VAL A 332 -6.94 -5.59 -9.96
N LEU A 333 -7.29 -6.54 -10.83
CA LEU A 333 -8.67 -6.75 -11.27
C LEU A 333 -9.59 -7.22 -10.14
N VAL A 334 -9.12 -8.12 -9.26
CA VAL A 334 -9.89 -8.61 -8.11
C VAL A 334 -10.17 -7.48 -7.12
N PHE A 335 -9.19 -6.63 -6.84
CA PHE A 335 -9.39 -5.46 -5.97
C PHE A 335 -10.33 -4.43 -6.60
N ILE A 336 -10.18 -4.12 -7.89
CA ILE A 336 -11.11 -3.24 -8.62
C ILE A 336 -12.52 -3.83 -8.58
N ALA A 337 -12.68 -5.13 -8.82
CA ALA A 337 -13.97 -5.80 -8.77
C ALA A 337 -14.60 -5.70 -7.38
N LEU A 338 -13.84 -5.99 -6.32
CA LEU A 338 -14.32 -5.84 -4.94
C LEU A 338 -14.82 -4.41 -4.69
N TYR A 339 -13.98 -3.40 -4.96
CA TYR A 339 -14.34 -2.00 -4.69
C TYR A 339 -15.43 -1.46 -5.61
N SER A 340 -15.59 -2.01 -6.82
CA SER A 340 -16.68 -1.65 -7.72
C SER A 340 -18.06 -2.04 -7.19
N VAL A 341 -18.14 -3.09 -6.38
CA VAL A 341 -19.41 -3.63 -5.88
C VAL A 341 -19.93 -2.85 -4.67
N PHE A 342 -19.05 -2.32 -3.82
CA PHE A 342 -19.41 -1.67 -2.57
C PHE A 342 -19.30 -0.14 -2.66
N GLY A 343 -20.43 0.56 -2.70
CA GLY A 343 -20.47 2.02 -2.85
C GLY A 343 -19.64 2.79 -1.82
N LYS A 344 -19.67 2.36 -0.55
CA LYS A 344 -18.89 2.96 0.53
C LYS A 344 -17.37 2.74 0.39
N LEU A 345 -16.96 1.68 -0.29
CA LEU A 345 -15.53 1.36 -0.52
C LEU A 345 -14.97 1.99 -1.81
N GLN A 346 -15.77 2.76 -2.53
CA GLN A 346 -15.32 3.46 -3.75
C GLN A 346 -14.56 4.77 -3.45
N GLY A 347 -14.33 5.10 -2.16
CA GLY A 347 -13.64 6.31 -1.76
C GLY A 347 -12.12 6.29 -2.07
N PRO A 348 -11.47 7.48 -2.13
CA PRO A 348 -10.05 7.61 -2.44
C PRO A 348 -9.12 6.78 -1.55
N ARG A 349 -9.48 6.61 -0.28
CA ARG A 349 -8.70 5.87 0.73
C ARG A 349 -8.46 4.40 0.35
N HIS A 350 -9.45 3.75 -0.27
CA HIS A 350 -9.33 2.34 -0.66
C HIS A 350 -8.40 2.15 -1.87
N ARG A 351 -8.23 3.19 -2.69
CA ARG A 351 -7.35 3.18 -3.85
C ARG A 351 -5.87 3.18 -3.46
N VAL A 352 -5.49 3.74 -2.31
CA VAL A 352 -4.10 3.80 -1.81
C VAL A 352 -3.41 2.43 -1.85
N GLN A 353 -4.17 1.36 -1.58
CA GLN A 353 -3.69 -0.02 -1.59
C GLN A 353 -3.20 -0.48 -2.97
N LEU A 354 -3.68 0.16 -4.03
CA LEU A 354 -3.33 -0.10 -5.43
C LEU A 354 -2.34 0.93 -5.99
N ASP A 355 -1.91 1.94 -5.23
CA ASP A 355 -1.05 3.01 -5.74
C ASP A 355 0.29 2.49 -6.25
N TYR A 356 0.87 1.46 -5.62
CA TYR A 356 2.05 0.79 -6.16
C TYR A 356 1.78 0.21 -7.55
N ALA A 357 0.62 -0.45 -7.74
CA ALA A 357 0.28 -1.05 -9.02
C ALA A 357 0.02 0.00 -10.10
N TRP A 358 -0.69 1.07 -9.75
CA TRP A 358 -0.87 2.22 -10.62
C TRP A 358 0.47 2.84 -11.01
N ALA A 359 1.36 3.07 -10.06
CA ALA A 359 2.69 3.62 -10.32
C ALA A 359 3.53 2.73 -11.25
N VAL A 360 3.48 1.39 -11.09
CA VAL A 360 4.12 0.44 -12.01
C VAL A 360 3.59 0.64 -13.43
N PHE A 361 2.26 0.65 -13.60
CA PHE A 361 1.64 0.80 -14.92
C PHE A 361 1.96 2.15 -15.54
N GLN A 362 1.82 3.23 -14.78
CA GLN A 362 2.14 4.59 -15.21
C GLN A 362 3.59 4.70 -15.67
N PHE A 363 4.54 4.19 -14.88
CA PHE A 363 5.97 4.25 -15.21
C PHE A 363 6.33 3.44 -16.46
N ILE A 364 5.79 2.22 -16.60
CA ILE A 364 5.99 1.39 -17.80
C ILE A 364 5.38 2.08 -19.03
N GLY A 365 4.20 2.68 -18.88
CA GLY A 365 3.52 3.45 -19.91
C GLY A 365 4.34 4.65 -20.39
N ILE A 366 4.79 5.51 -19.47
CA ILE A 366 5.66 6.65 -19.76
C ILE A 366 6.91 6.16 -20.48
N SER A 367 7.58 5.17 -19.92
CA SER A 367 8.83 4.63 -20.47
C SER A 367 8.62 4.13 -21.89
N SER A 368 7.47 3.49 -22.19
CA SER A 368 7.13 3.05 -23.53
C SER A 368 6.84 4.21 -24.49
N ILE A 369 6.15 5.27 -24.06
CA ILE A 369 5.88 6.45 -24.88
C ILE A 369 7.19 7.16 -25.23
N LEU A 370 8.06 7.38 -24.23
CA LEU A 370 9.37 8.01 -24.42
C LEU A 370 10.31 7.16 -25.28
N ALA A 371 10.24 5.83 -25.14
CA ALA A 371 11.02 4.90 -25.94
C ALA A 371 10.50 4.71 -27.37
N GLN A 372 9.31 5.19 -27.75
CA GLN A 372 8.83 5.08 -29.13
C GLN A 372 9.63 5.93 -30.14
N GLY A 373 10.61 6.72 -29.68
CA GLY A 373 11.70 7.26 -30.52
C GLY A 373 12.88 6.30 -30.76
N ARG A 374 12.94 5.16 -30.06
CA ARG A 374 13.96 4.09 -30.18
C ARG A 374 13.33 2.75 -29.79
N TYR A 375 12.67 2.08 -30.74
CA TYR A 375 12.00 0.78 -30.57
C TYR A 375 12.80 -0.18 -29.65
N VAL A 376 12.42 -0.26 -28.37
CA VAL A 376 12.87 -1.34 -27.49
C VAL A 376 12.01 -2.54 -27.86
N ARG A 377 12.56 -3.44 -28.69
CA ARG A 377 12.00 -4.79 -28.79
C ARG A 377 12.02 -5.36 -27.38
N VAL A 378 10.85 -5.41 -26.75
CA VAL A 378 10.60 -6.30 -25.62
C VAL A 378 10.57 -7.70 -26.21
N THR A 379 11.73 -8.23 -26.59
CA THR A 379 11.91 -9.67 -26.64
C THR A 379 11.88 -10.10 -25.18
N PRO A 380 10.85 -10.87 -24.75
CA PRO A 380 10.93 -11.50 -23.46
C PRO A 380 12.21 -12.34 -23.50
N VAL A 381 13.22 -11.93 -22.73
CA VAL A 381 14.33 -12.80 -22.43
C VAL A 381 13.72 -13.88 -21.56
N PHE A 382 13.11 -14.88 -22.20
CA PHE A 382 13.03 -16.21 -21.65
C PHE A 382 14.49 -16.56 -21.36
N ARG A 383 14.94 -16.27 -20.13
CA ARG A 383 15.98 -17.09 -19.55
C ARG A 383 15.29 -18.43 -19.39
N PRO A 384 15.58 -19.47 -20.20
CA PRO A 384 15.32 -20.81 -19.70
C PRO A 384 16.08 -20.86 -18.38
N TYR A 385 15.34 -20.93 -17.28
CA TYR A 385 15.95 -21.24 -15.99
C TYR A 385 16.70 -22.55 -16.23
N GLY A 386 18.04 -22.47 -16.26
CA GLY A 386 18.91 -23.61 -16.45
C GLY A 386 18.49 -24.69 -15.46
N TYR A 387 18.33 -25.90 -16.00
CA TYR A 387 17.97 -27.10 -15.27
C TYR A 387 18.95 -27.40 -14.15
#